data_AF-A0A7Y2UTW0-F1
#
_entry.id   AF-A0A7Y2UTW0-F1
#
_cell.length_a   1.000
_cell.length_b   1.000
_cell.length_c   1.000
_cell.angle_alpha   90.00
_cell.angle_beta   90.00
_cell.angle_gamma   90.00
#
_symmetry.space_group_name_H-M   'P 1'
#
loop_
_entity.id
_entity.type
_entity.pdbx_description
1 polymer ?
#
loop_
_entity_poly.entity_id
_entity_poly.type
_entity_poly.pdbx_seq_one_letter_code
_entity_poly.pdbx_strand_id
1 'polypeptide(L)'
;MSNVVAFQPKLRPDRAQNLAALLEGVSQHRRRPDDMFWLKENAELLNLLVAASEPLMPGALAPFEAFYDEIEERLRFYPQYYRFFLSICLDLEDLGLDGCKGERLCDWVASVGLAEAELSDLQRAEARRLLARRGAADAVSSGDLVARLRRFVERPET
;
A
#
# COMPACT_ATOMS: atom_id res chain seq x y z
N MET A 1 -39.01 24.17 30.27
CA MET A 1 -37.64 23.74 30.61
C MET A 1 -36.87 23.59 29.30
N SER A 2 -35.91 24.47 29.02
CA SER A 2 -35.20 24.52 27.74
C SER A 2 -33.82 23.86 27.91
N ASN A 3 -33.71 22.58 27.53
CA ASN A 3 -32.43 21.86 27.50
C ASN A 3 -31.70 22.19 26.20
N VAL A 4 -31.25 23.44 26.06
CA VAL A 4 -30.34 23.81 24.97
C VAL A 4 -28.93 23.50 25.43
N VAL A 5 -28.38 22.40 24.92
CA VAL A 5 -26.95 22.10 25.03
C VAL A 5 -26.25 22.89 23.93
N ALA A 6 -25.39 23.83 24.33
CA ALA A 6 -24.55 24.55 23.37
C ALA A 6 -23.56 23.57 22.73
N PHE A 7 -23.68 23.36 21.43
CA PHE A 7 -22.66 22.64 20.67
C PHE A 7 -21.37 23.45 20.69
N GLN A 8 -20.40 23.01 21.48
CA GLN A 8 -19.04 23.53 21.40
C GLN A 8 -18.30 22.71 20.34
N PRO A 9 -18.07 23.24 19.13
CA PRO A 9 -17.27 22.53 18.15
C PRO A 9 -15.89 22.28 18.75
N LYS A 10 -15.45 21.02 18.79
CA LYS A 10 -14.06 20.73 19.10
C LYS A 10 -13.18 21.53 18.15
N LEU A 11 -12.08 22.07 18.67
CA LEU A 11 -11.02 22.66 17.84
C LEU A 11 -10.71 21.68 16.72
N ARG A 12 -10.67 22.18 15.48
CA ARG A 12 -10.30 21.34 14.32
C ARG A 12 -8.92 20.75 14.65
N PRO A 13 -8.77 19.42 14.69
CA PRO A 13 -7.47 18.81 14.91
C PRO A 13 -6.53 19.30 13.81
N ASP A 14 -5.25 19.40 14.15
CA ASP A 14 -4.23 19.69 13.15
C ASP A 14 -4.23 18.59 12.07
N ARG A 15 -3.78 18.93 10.86
CA ARG A 15 -3.72 18.00 9.72
C ARG A 15 -2.99 16.72 10.09
N ALA A 16 -1.87 16.82 10.80
CA ALA A 16 -1.10 15.66 11.25
C ALA A 16 -1.91 14.73 12.18
N GLN A 17 -2.69 15.31 13.11
CA GLN A 17 -3.55 14.55 14.01
C GLN A 17 -4.71 13.88 13.26
N ASN A 18 -5.31 14.58 12.29
CA ASN A 18 -6.35 13.99 11.44
C ASN A 18 -5.82 12.82 10.62
N LEU A 19 -4.59 12.92 10.11
CA LEU A 19 -3.97 11.87 9.33
C LEU A 19 -3.64 10.63 10.19
N ALA A 20 -3.09 10.82 11.39
CA ALA A 20 -2.88 9.73 12.33
C ALA A 20 -4.20 9.03 12.70
N ALA A 21 -5.25 9.81 12.99
CA ALA A 21 -6.59 9.26 13.27
C ALA A 21 -7.19 8.53 12.06
N LEU A 22 -6.93 8.99 10.83
CA LEU A 22 -7.36 8.32 9.61
C LEU A 22 -6.64 6.97 9.45
N LEU A 23 -5.32 6.94 9.62
CA LEU A 23 -4.51 5.72 9.54
C LEU A 23 -4.97 4.68 10.57
N GLU A 24 -5.17 5.09 11.82
CA GLU A 24 -5.70 4.22 12.88
C GLU A 24 -7.12 3.73 12.53
N GLY A 25 -8.01 4.63 12.13
CA GLY A 25 -9.39 4.29 11.80
C GLY A 25 -9.51 3.29 10.65
N VAL A 26 -8.72 3.46 9.59
CA VAL A 26 -8.74 2.57 8.42
C VAL A 26 -8.10 1.22 8.76
N SER A 27 -6.96 1.21 9.44
CA SER A 27 -6.21 -0.02 9.75
C SER A 27 -6.84 -0.86 10.87
N GLN A 28 -7.49 -0.25 11.87
CA GLN A 28 -7.94 -0.96 13.07
C GLN A 28 -9.46 -1.12 13.18
N HIS A 29 -10.26 -0.28 12.52
CA HIS A 29 -11.70 -0.19 12.83
C HIS A 29 -12.64 -0.46 11.66
N ARG A 30 -12.14 -0.49 10.42
CA ARG A 30 -12.99 -0.75 9.23
C ARG A 30 -13.06 -2.21 8.82
N ARG A 31 -11.90 -2.87 8.72
CA ARG A 31 -11.74 -4.23 8.21
C ARG A 31 -10.79 -5.00 9.12
N ARG A 32 -10.85 -6.33 9.08
CA ARG A 32 -9.92 -7.17 9.84
C ARG A 32 -8.64 -7.39 9.04
N PRO A 33 -7.45 -7.44 9.67
CA PRO A 33 -6.16 -7.60 8.96
C PRO A 33 -5.96 -8.89 8.17
N ASP A 34 -6.84 -9.88 8.34
CA ASP A 34 -6.88 -11.15 7.61
C ASP A 34 -7.74 -11.10 6.33
N ASP A 35 -8.48 -10.01 6.12
CA ASP A 35 -9.34 -9.82 4.95
C ASP A 35 -8.59 -9.16 3.78
N MET A 36 -8.81 -9.67 2.57
CA MET A 36 -8.32 -9.06 1.33
C MET A 36 -8.77 -7.60 1.18
N PHE A 37 -9.97 -7.24 1.64
CA PHE A 37 -10.42 -5.83 1.58
C PHE A 37 -9.57 -4.91 2.47
N TRP A 38 -9.07 -5.42 3.60
CA TRP A 38 -8.13 -4.67 4.44
C TRP A 38 -6.81 -4.41 3.68
N LEU A 39 -6.27 -5.43 3.03
CA LEU A 39 -5.03 -5.30 2.24
C LEU A 39 -5.17 -4.25 1.16
N LYS A 40 -6.29 -4.27 0.43
CA LYS A 40 -6.56 -3.30 -0.64
C LYS A 40 -6.72 -1.88 -0.09
N GLU A 41 -7.56 -1.67 0.93
CA GLU A 41 -7.81 -0.33 1.49
C GLU A 41 -6.52 0.29 2.03
N ASN A 42 -5.71 -0.48 2.76
CA ASN A 42 -4.48 0.03 3.37
C ASN A 42 -3.35 0.20 2.35
N ALA A 43 -3.21 -0.69 1.36
CA ALA A 43 -2.23 -0.52 0.28
C ALA A 43 -2.48 0.79 -0.49
N GLU A 44 -3.74 1.07 -0.86
CA GLU A 44 -4.08 2.30 -1.58
C GLU A 44 -3.88 3.55 -0.73
N LEU A 45 -4.30 3.51 0.55
CA LEU A 45 -4.11 4.64 1.46
C LEU A 45 -2.63 4.99 1.62
N LEU A 46 -1.79 4.01 1.92
CA LEU A 46 -0.35 4.22 2.08
C LEU A 46 0.30 4.67 0.77
N ASN A 47 -0.09 4.09 -0.37
CA ASN A 47 0.44 4.48 -1.66
C ASN A 47 0.14 5.94 -2.01
N LEU A 48 -1.08 6.41 -1.71
CA LEU A 48 -1.45 7.82 -1.89
C LEU A 48 -0.60 8.76 -1.04
N LEU A 49 -0.28 8.37 0.20
CA LEU A 49 0.57 9.18 1.08
C LEU A 49 2.01 9.26 0.58
N VAL A 50 2.57 8.15 0.08
CA VAL A 50 3.89 8.12 -0.57
C VAL A 50 3.87 9.01 -1.82
N ALA A 51 2.87 8.85 -2.69
CA ALA A 51 2.73 9.62 -3.92
C ALA A 51 2.57 11.13 -3.66
N ALA A 52 1.90 11.49 -2.57
CA ALA A 52 1.73 12.87 -2.14
C ALA A 52 2.94 13.44 -1.39
N SER A 53 3.95 12.62 -1.06
CA SER A 53 5.06 12.98 -0.17
C SER A 53 4.55 13.58 1.15
N GLU A 54 3.49 12.98 1.70
CA GLU A 54 2.80 13.51 2.88
C GLU A 54 3.68 13.32 4.13
N PRO A 55 4.01 14.37 4.89
CA PRO A 55 4.78 14.24 6.11
C PRO A 55 3.93 13.61 7.22
N LEU A 56 4.46 12.58 7.87
CA LEU A 56 3.81 11.91 8.99
C LEU A 56 4.40 12.37 10.32
N MET A 57 3.53 12.51 11.34
CA MET A 57 4.00 12.71 12.70
C MET A 57 4.63 11.43 13.27
N PRO A 58 5.58 11.53 14.21
CA PRO A 58 6.13 10.35 14.88
C PRO A 58 5.03 9.46 15.47
N GLY A 59 5.13 8.15 15.24
CA GLY A 59 4.16 7.16 15.71
C GLY A 59 2.87 7.04 14.89
N ALA A 60 2.69 7.83 13.82
CA ALA A 60 1.50 7.71 12.97
C ALA A 60 1.36 6.33 12.28
N LEU A 61 2.47 5.62 12.10
CA LEU A 61 2.52 4.28 11.50
C LEU A 61 2.41 3.14 12.52
N ALA A 62 2.34 3.44 13.82
CA ALA A 62 2.22 2.43 14.88
C ALA A 62 1.12 1.37 14.65
N PRO A 63 -0.06 1.72 14.08
CA PRO A 63 -1.09 0.72 13.78
C PRO A 63 -0.68 -0.38 12.79
N PHE A 64 0.41 -0.19 12.03
CA PHE A 64 0.90 -1.13 11.03
C PHE A 64 2.09 -1.97 11.49
N GLU A 65 2.70 -1.65 12.65
CA GLU A 65 3.93 -2.31 13.12
C GLU A 65 3.77 -3.82 13.24
N ALA A 66 2.71 -4.30 13.90
CA ALA A 66 2.44 -5.73 14.04
C ALA A 66 2.25 -6.43 12.67
N PHE A 67 1.61 -5.75 11.72
CA PHE A 67 1.45 -6.30 10.37
C PHE A 67 2.79 -6.35 9.62
N TYR A 68 3.62 -5.31 9.73
CA TYR A 68 4.97 -5.27 9.17
C TYR A 68 5.87 -6.36 9.79
N ASP A 69 5.70 -6.64 11.08
CA ASP A 69 6.44 -7.70 11.77
C ASP A 69 6.16 -9.09 11.19
N GLU A 70 4.88 -9.39 10.93
CA GLU A 70 4.40 -10.68 10.42
C GLU A 70 4.44 -10.82 8.89
N ILE A 71 4.80 -9.75 8.15
CA ILE A 71 4.55 -9.67 6.70
C ILE A 71 5.21 -10.79 5.88
N GLU A 72 6.40 -11.25 6.28
CA GLU A 72 7.14 -12.32 5.60
C GLU A 72 6.45 -13.67 5.78
N GLU A 73 5.92 -13.93 6.97
CA GLU A 73 5.15 -15.14 7.26
C GLU A 73 3.82 -15.11 6.51
N ARG A 74 3.12 -13.97 6.52
CA ARG A 74 1.87 -13.78 5.77
C ARG A 74 2.07 -14.00 4.27
N LEU A 75 3.15 -13.48 3.69
CA LEU A 75 3.48 -13.71 2.29
C LEU A 75 3.74 -15.19 1.99
N ARG A 76 4.41 -15.91 2.89
CA ARG A 76 4.67 -17.35 2.74
C ARG A 76 3.37 -18.15 2.69
N PHE A 77 2.39 -17.82 3.53
CA PHE A 77 1.11 -18.53 3.59
C PHE A 77 0.11 -18.09 2.50
N TYR A 78 0.17 -16.83 2.08
CA TYR A 78 -0.78 -16.25 1.12
C TYR A 78 -0.06 -15.57 -0.08
N PRO A 79 0.74 -16.32 -0.86
CA PRO A 79 1.54 -15.76 -1.95
C PRO A 79 0.69 -15.09 -3.04
N GLN A 80 -0.57 -15.47 -3.20
CA GLN A 80 -1.49 -14.82 -4.15
C GLN A 80 -1.76 -13.33 -3.84
N TYR A 81 -1.48 -12.87 -2.62
CA TYR A 81 -1.66 -11.48 -2.20
C TYR A 81 -0.34 -10.69 -2.18
N TYR A 82 0.74 -11.22 -2.76
CA TYR A 82 2.07 -10.62 -2.67
C TYR A 82 2.14 -9.16 -3.11
N ARG A 83 1.37 -8.74 -4.14
CA ARG A 83 1.36 -7.34 -4.58
C ARG A 83 0.92 -6.38 -3.49
N PHE A 84 -0.10 -6.76 -2.70
CA PHE A 84 -0.55 -5.94 -1.58
C PHE A 84 0.47 -5.95 -0.44
N PHE A 85 1.05 -7.10 -0.11
CA PHE A 85 2.11 -7.18 0.90
C PHE A 85 3.32 -6.34 0.50
N LEU A 86 3.79 -6.43 -0.74
CA LEU A 86 4.87 -5.59 -1.25
C LEU A 86 4.49 -4.12 -1.22
N SER A 87 3.30 -3.73 -1.71
CA SER A 87 2.89 -2.33 -1.69
C SER A 87 2.91 -1.77 -0.28
N ILE A 88 2.27 -2.44 0.68
CA ILE A 88 2.22 -2.01 2.07
C ILE A 88 3.63 -1.95 2.68
N CYS A 89 4.44 -3.01 2.51
CA CYS A 89 5.79 -3.06 3.06
C CYS A 89 6.65 -1.89 2.58
N LEU A 90 6.66 -1.68 1.27
CA LEU A 90 7.48 -0.65 0.63
C LEU A 90 6.97 0.75 0.98
N ASP A 91 5.65 0.94 1.02
CA ASP A 91 5.06 2.23 1.36
C ASP A 91 5.28 2.59 2.83
N LEU A 92 5.24 1.62 3.77
CA LEU A 92 5.59 1.86 5.17
C LEU A 92 7.05 2.30 5.34
N GLU A 93 7.99 1.61 4.69
CA GLU A 93 9.41 1.96 4.72
C GLU A 93 9.66 3.34 4.09
N ASP A 94 9.04 3.62 2.94
CA ASP A 94 9.18 4.92 2.25
C ASP A 94 8.52 6.07 3.03
N LEU A 95 7.53 5.79 3.88
CA LEU A 95 6.91 6.76 4.81
C LEU A 95 7.68 6.92 6.13
N GLY A 96 8.79 6.18 6.31
CA GLY A 96 9.70 6.33 7.44
C GLY A 96 9.51 5.32 8.57
N LEU A 97 8.83 4.19 8.34
CA LEU A 97 8.91 3.06 9.28
C LEU A 97 10.29 2.39 9.15
N ASP A 98 11.01 2.25 10.26
CA ASP A 98 12.34 1.64 10.27
C ASP A 98 12.28 0.16 9.86
N GLY A 99 13.08 -0.22 8.86
CA GLY A 99 13.20 -1.60 8.43
C GLY A 99 13.79 -1.77 7.03
N CYS A 100 14.01 -3.02 6.63
CA CYS A 100 14.57 -3.38 5.33
C CYS A 100 13.97 -4.68 4.75
N LYS A 101 12.78 -5.07 5.21
CA LYS A 101 12.10 -6.28 4.72
C LYS A 101 11.72 -6.13 3.25
N GLY A 102 11.38 -4.92 2.80
CA GLY A 102 10.94 -4.65 1.43
C GLY A 102 11.93 -5.13 0.37
N GLU A 103 13.23 -4.90 0.56
CA GLU A 103 14.29 -5.36 -0.36
C GLU A 103 14.29 -6.89 -0.47
N ARG A 104 14.36 -7.59 0.67
CA ARG A 104 14.38 -9.06 0.71
C ARG A 104 13.11 -9.68 0.11
N LEU A 105 11.96 -9.07 0.36
CA LEU A 105 10.69 -9.53 -0.19
C LEU A 105 10.62 -9.33 -1.71
N CYS A 106 11.10 -8.19 -2.21
CA CYS A 106 11.21 -7.94 -3.65
C CYS A 106 12.14 -8.95 -4.32
N ASP A 107 13.32 -9.21 -3.75
CA ASP A 107 14.28 -10.19 -4.26
C ASP A 107 13.67 -11.59 -4.31
N TRP A 108 12.98 -11.99 -3.24
CA TRP A 108 12.31 -13.28 -3.20
C TRP A 108 11.21 -13.39 -4.27
N VAL A 109 10.31 -12.41 -4.36
CA VAL A 109 9.24 -12.37 -5.38
C VAL A 109 9.79 -12.44 -6.79
N ALA A 110 10.88 -11.70 -7.07
CA ALA A 110 11.56 -11.74 -8.35
C ALA A 110 12.18 -13.12 -8.62
N SER A 111 12.83 -13.73 -7.62
CA SER A 111 13.49 -15.03 -7.77
C SER A 111 12.53 -16.19 -8.10
N VAL A 112 11.29 -16.14 -7.59
CA VAL A 112 10.27 -17.17 -7.86
C VAL A 112 9.41 -16.84 -9.09
N GLY A 113 9.54 -15.64 -9.66
CA GLY A 113 8.83 -15.23 -10.87
C GLY A 113 7.32 -15.03 -10.68
N LEU A 114 6.87 -14.42 -9.57
CA LEU A 114 5.43 -14.21 -9.36
C LEU A 114 4.82 -13.22 -10.37
N ALA A 115 5.60 -12.24 -10.85
CA ALA A 115 5.10 -11.26 -11.81
C ALA A 115 4.71 -11.91 -13.15
N GLU A 116 5.42 -12.95 -13.56
CA GLU A 116 5.19 -13.72 -14.78
C GLU A 116 3.89 -14.53 -14.68
N ALA A 117 3.50 -14.93 -13.47
CA ALA A 117 2.28 -15.68 -13.19
C ALA A 117 1.00 -14.81 -13.17
N GLU A 118 1.13 -13.49 -13.22
CA GLU A 118 -0.03 -12.58 -13.21
C GLU A 118 -0.93 -12.78 -14.43
N LEU A 119 -2.24 -12.70 -14.21
CA LEU A 119 -3.24 -12.97 -15.25
C LEU A 119 -3.42 -11.78 -16.20
N SER A 120 -3.30 -10.55 -15.70
CA SER A 120 -3.48 -9.35 -16.51
C SER A 120 -2.20 -8.55 -16.69
N ASP A 121 -2.10 -7.84 -17.81
CA ASP A 121 -1.00 -6.92 -18.06
C ASP A 121 -0.91 -5.81 -17.02
N LEU A 122 -2.05 -5.34 -16.50
CA LEU A 122 -2.08 -4.31 -15.46
C LEU A 122 -1.44 -4.82 -14.17
N GLN A 123 -1.83 -6.03 -13.75
CA GLN A 123 -1.28 -6.67 -12.55
C GLN A 123 0.22 -6.99 -12.72
N ARG A 124 0.61 -7.46 -13.90
CA ARG A 124 2.02 -7.71 -14.24
C ARG A 124 2.86 -6.45 -14.21
N ALA A 125 2.34 -5.35 -14.74
CA ALA A 125 3.04 -4.07 -14.71
C ALA A 125 3.12 -3.48 -13.30
N GLU A 126 2.06 -3.62 -12.50
CA GLU A 126 2.08 -3.24 -11.09
C GLU A 126 3.14 -4.03 -10.32
N ALA A 127 3.19 -5.35 -10.48
CA ALA A 127 4.21 -6.19 -9.85
C ALA A 127 5.62 -5.73 -10.22
N ARG A 128 5.90 -5.55 -11.52
CA ARG A 128 7.21 -5.05 -11.97
C ARG A 128 7.53 -3.65 -11.45
N ARG A 129 6.54 -2.75 -11.35
CA ARG A 129 6.71 -1.43 -10.76
C ARG A 129 7.10 -1.53 -9.28
N LEU A 130 6.46 -2.42 -8.52
CA LEU A 130 6.80 -2.66 -7.11
C LEU A 130 8.23 -3.20 -6.97
N LEU A 131 8.60 -4.20 -7.77
CA LEU A 131 9.96 -4.77 -7.77
C LEU A 131 11.03 -3.73 -8.13
N ALA A 132 10.75 -2.86 -9.10
CA ALA A 132 11.68 -1.81 -9.52
C ALA A 132 12.00 -0.79 -8.40
N ARG A 133 11.12 -0.60 -7.42
CA ARG A 133 11.36 0.31 -6.27
C ARG A 133 12.54 -0.11 -5.40
N ARG A 134 12.92 -1.40 -5.43
CA ARG A 134 14.07 -1.95 -4.70
C ARG A 134 15.11 -2.57 -5.64
N GLY A 135 15.05 -2.27 -6.94
CA GLY A 135 16.03 -2.77 -7.93
C GLY A 135 15.89 -4.24 -8.32
N ALA A 136 14.84 -4.94 -7.87
CA ALA A 136 14.60 -6.35 -8.18
C ALA A 136 14.01 -6.58 -9.59
N ALA A 137 13.66 -5.51 -10.32
CA ALA A 137 13.25 -5.56 -11.72
C ALA A 137 13.56 -4.24 -12.43
N ASP A 138 13.67 -4.29 -13.76
CA ASP A 138 13.77 -3.09 -14.58
C ASP A 138 12.51 -2.23 -14.50
N ALA A 139 12.70 -0.91 -14.52
CA ALA A 139 11.62 0.06 -14.58
C ALA A 139 10.66 -0.21 -15.75
N VAL A 140 9.36 -0.09 -15.48
CA VAL A 140 8.29 -0.32 -16.46
C VAL A 140 8.11 0.92 -17.35
N SER A 141 9.06 1.16 -18.27
CA SER A 141 9.07 2.35 -19.13
C SER A 141 8.83 2.04 -20.61
N SER A 142 9.14 0.83 -21.06
CA SER A 142 9.07 0.43 -22.47
C SER A 142 8.89 -1.09 -22.64
N GLY A 143 8.70 -1.55 -23.87
CA GLY A 143 8.52 -2.96 -24.23
C GLY A 143 7.07 -3.40 -24.44
N ASP A 144 6.88 -4.67 -24.79
CA ASP A 144 5.59 -5.21 -25.23
C ASP A 144 4.48 -5.07 -24.19
N LEU A 145 4.83 -5.21 -22.90
CA LEU A 145 3.89 -5.03 -21.80
C LEU A 145 3.34 -3.59 -21.78
N VAL A 146 4.22 -2.60 -21.87
CA VAL A 146 3.83 -1.17 -21.90
C VAL A 146 3.06 -0.86 -23.18
N ALA A 147 3.45 -1.44 -24.31
CA ALA A 147 2.73 -1.26 -25.58
C ALA A 147 1.30 -1.83 -25.51
N ARG A 148 1.10 -3.00 -24.89
CA ARG A 148 -0.24 -3.57 -24.68
C ARG A 148 -1.08 -2.70 -23.74
N LEU A 149 -0.50 -2.19 -22.66
CA LEU A 149 -1.19 -1.30 -21.72
C LEU A 149 -1.60 0.03 -22.35
N ARG A 150 -0.72 0.66 -23.14
CA ARG A 150 -1.06 1.89 -23.86
C ARG A 150 -2.22 1.67 -24.82
N ARG A 151 -2.17 0.59 -25.62
CA ARG A 151 -3.29 0.22 -26.51
C ARG A 151 -4.59 -0.05 -25.76
N PHE A 152 -4.51 -0.59 -24.54
CA PHE A 152 -5.70 -0.79 -23.70
C PHE A 152 -6.30 0.56 -23.25
N VAL A 153 -5.47 1.49 -22.77
CA VAL A 153 -5.91 2.83 -22.33
C VAL A 153 -6.43 3.69 -23.49
N GLU A 154 -5.86 3.52 -24.69
CA GLU A 154 -6.24 4.27 -25.90
C GLU A 154 -7.52 3.76 -26.58
N ARG A 155 -8.25 2.81 -25.99
CA ARG A 155 -9.54 2.31 -26.51
C ARG A 155 -10.70 2.98 -25.78
N PRO A 156 -11.29 4.07 -26.32
CA PRO A 156 -12.39 4.78 -25.69
C PRO A 156 -13.75 4.05 -25.79
N GLU A 157 -13.84 2.98 -26.59
CA GLU A 157 -15.12 2.28 -26.88
C GLU A 157 -15.41 1.09 -25.94
N THR A 158 -14.56 0.85 -24.94
CA THR A 158 -14.80 -0.15 -23.89
C THR A 158 -15.39 0.47 -22.63
#